data_AF-A0A506UM21-F1
#
_entry.id   AF-A0A506UM21-F1
#
_cell.length_a   1.000
_cell.length_b   1.000
_cell.length_c   1.000
_cell.angle_alpha   90.00
_cell.angle_beta   90.00
_cell.angle_gamma   90.00
#
_symmetry.space_group_name_H-M   'P 1'
#
loop_
_entity.id
_entity.type
_entity.pdbx_description
1 polymer ?
#
loop_
_entity_poly.entity_id
_entity_poly.type
_entity_poly.pdbx_seq_one_letter_code
_entity_poly.pdbx_strand_id
1 'polypeptide(L)'
;MPPHDLIPPYIEEGLADMVAVVCFFSGWATYACAKRKEFHPAPLWGFLGIFFWPVLLILEISDTYSPDKVAPRRIEYIGGAMILLYIGVISSGVFA
;
A
#
# COMPACT_ATOMS: atom_id res chain seq x y z
N MET A 1 -21.34 -6.28 35.78
CA MET A 1 -20.97 -5.63 34.50
C MET A 1 -19.62 -6.19 34.11
N PRO A 2 -19.51 -7.03 33.07
CA PRO A 2 -18.20 -7.40 32.55
C PRO A 2 -17.55 -6.16 31.92
N PRO A 3 -16.22 -6.02 31.96
CA PRO A 3 -15.55 -4.90 31.30
C PRO A 3 -15.77 -5.04 29.79
N HIS A 4 -16.47 -4.08 29.20
CA HIS A 4 -16.79 -4.06 27.76
C HIS A 4 -15.59 -3.66 26.88
N ASP A 5 -14.40 -3.51 27.46
CA ASP A 5 -13.27 -2.83 26.82
C ASP A 5 -12.04 -3.72 26.54
N LEU A 6 -12.10 -5.03 26.80
CA LEU A 6 -11.04 -5.94 26.35
C LEU A 6 -11.32 -6.39 24.92
N ILE A 7 -10.75 -5.67 23.95
CA ILE A 7 -10.57 -6.19 22.59
C ILE A 7 -9.84 -7.53 22.73
N PRO A 8 -10.43 -8.65 22.30
CA PRO A 8 -9.82 -9.93 22.51
C PRO A 8 -8.52 -10.04 21.67
N PRO A 9 -7.45 -10.64 22.22
CA PRO A 9 -6.09 -10.57 21.66
C PRO A 9 -5.96 -11.12 20.23
N TYR A 10 -6.85 -12.05 19.82
CA TYR A 10 -6.87 -12.56 18.46
C TYR A 10 -7.27 -11.51 17.41
N ILE A 11 -7.98 -10.44 17.81
CA ILE A 11 -8.32 -9.32 16.92
C ILE A 11 -7.11 -8.42 16.71
N GLU A 12 -6.29 -8.19 17.75
CA GLU A 12 -5.05 -7.42 17.61
C GLU A 12 -4.02 -8.15 16.75
N GLU A 13 -3.88 -9.47 16.93
CA GLU A 13 -3.01 -10.31 16.10
C GLU A 13 -3.49 -10.36 14.65
N GLY A 14 -4.79 -10.54 14.42
CA GLY A 14 -5.36 -10.55 13.06
C GLY A 14 -5.24 -9.20 12.36
N LEU A 15 -5.33 -8.09 13.09
CA LEU A 15 -5.09 -6.75 12.56
C LEU A 15 -3.62 -6.54 12.20
N ALA A 16 -2.69 -6.98 13.04
CA ALA A 16 -1.25 -6.90 12.76
C ALA A 16 -0.87 -7.71 11.50
N ASP A 17 -1.42 -8.91 11.35
CA ASP A 17 -1.22 -9.73 10.16
C ASP A 17 -1.78 -9.07 8.89
N MET A 18 -3.00 -8.51 8.97
CA MET A 18 -3.60 -7.74 7.87
C MET A 18 -2.73 -6.55 7.46
N VAL A 19 -2.22 -5.78 8.43
CA VAL A 19 -1.34 -4.64 8.18
C VAL A 19 -0.03 -5.08 7.55
N ALA A 20 0.58 -6.16 8.04
CA ALA A 20 1.82 -6.71 7.47
C ALA A 20 1.64 -7.13 6.00
N VAL A 21 0.52 -7.78 5.67
CA VAL A 21 0.18 -8.16 4.30
C VAL A 21 0.02 -6.91 3.41
N VAL A 22 -0.71 -5.89 3.87
CA VAL A 22 -0.88 -4.64 3.13
C VAL A 22 0.46 -3.96 2.87
N CYS A 23 1.32 -3.82 3.89
CA CYS A 23 2.66 -3.24 3.76
C CYS A 23 3.55 -4.01 2.79
N PHE A 24 3.47 -5.34 2.78
CA PHE A 24 4.24 -6.16 1.84
C PHE A 24 3.79 -5.93 0.39
N PHE A 25 2.48 -5.95 0.14
CA PHE A 25 1.93 -5.72 -1.20
C PHE A 25 2.14 -4.28 -1.68
N SER A 26 2.05 -3.28 -0.79
CA SER A 26 2.31 -1.88 -1.14
C SER A 26 3.78 -1.69 -1.52
N GLY A 27 4.72 -2.20 -0.74
CA GLY A 27 6.14 -2.15 -1.03
C GLY A 27 6.50 -2.83 -2.36
N TRP A 28 5.96 -4.03 -2.57
CA TRP A 28 6.18 -4.78 -3.81
C TRP A 28 5.64 -4.05 -5.04
N ALA A 29 4.41 -3.53 -4.95
CA ALA A 29 3.80 -2.81 -6.05
C ALA A 29 4.53 -1.47 -6.33
N THR A 30 5.02 -0.80 -5.30
CA THR A 30 5.83 0.43 -5.41
C THR A 30 7.16 0.15 -6.09
N TYR A 31 7.82 -0.96 -5.73
CA TYR A 31 9.04 -1.41 -6.41
C TYR A 31 8.80 -1.72 -7.89
N ALA A 32 7.71 -2.41 -8.23
CA ALA A 32 7.40 -2.71 -9.62
C ALA A 32 7.07 -1.46 -10.44
N CYS A 33 6.38 -0.49 -9.84
CA CYS A 33 6.12 0.82 -10.46
C CYS A 33 7.41 1.60 -10.69
N ALA A 34 8.26 1.70 -9.67
CA ALA A 34 9.57 2.34 -9.79
C ALA A 34 10.45 1.68 -10.85
N LYS A 35 10.45 0.34 -10.95
CA LYS A 35 11.20 -0.40 -11.97
C LYS A 35 10.62 -0.22 -13.37
N ARG A 36 9.29 -0.15 -13.53
CA ARG A 36 8.62 0.09 -14.83
C ARG A 36 8.90 1.51 -15.34
N LYS A 37 8.90 2.48 -14.43
CA LYS A 37 9.09 3.90 -14.72
C LYS A 37 10.55 4.36 -14.63
N GLU A 38 11.48 3.42 -14.51
CA GLU A 38 12.93 3.65 -14.40
C GLU A 38 13.33 4.65 -13.29
N PHE A 39 12.54 4.72 -12.21
CA PHE A 39 12.91 5.48 -11.03
C PHE A 39 14.05 4.77 -10.29
N HIS A 40 15.27 5.30 -10.47
CA HIS A 40 16.44 4.84 -9.76
C HIS A 40 16.63 5.62 -8.44
N PRO A 41 16.97 4.96 -7.32
CA PRO A 41 17.10 3.51 -7.14
C PRO A 41 15.76 2.82 -6.81
N ALA A 42 15.29 1.91 -7.67
CA ALA A 42 14.03 1.16 -7.50
C ALA A 42 13.83 0.46 -6.13
N PRO A 43 14.83 -0.22 -5.52
CA PRO A 43 14.62 -0.86 -4.22
C PRO A 43 14.36 0.14 -3.07
N LEU A 44 14.88 1.37 -3.17
CA LEU A 44 14.58 2.43 -2.20
C LEU A 44 13.10 2.82 -2.23
N TRP A 45 12.53 2.93 -3.43
CA TRP A 45 11.10 3.18 -3.62
C TRP A 45 10.24 2.05 -3.11
N GLY A 46 10.66 0.79 -3.29
CA GLY A 46 10.02 -0.37 -2.67
C GLY A 46 9.97 -0.26 -1.14
N PHE A 47 11.10 0.05 -0.50
CA PHE A 47 11.16 0.30 0.95
C PHE A 47 10.27 1.45 1.39
N LEU A 48 10.29 2.56 0.66
CA LEU A 48 9.40 3.70 0.90
C LEU A 48 7.93 3.28 0.79
N GLY A 49 7.56 2.39 -0.14
CA GLY A 49 6.20 1.87 -0.26
C GLY A 49 5.72 1.01 0.92
N ILE A 50 6.63 0.38 1.67
CA ILE A 50 6.29 -0.40 2.89
C ILE A 50 5.89 0.53 4.02
N PHE A 51 6.67 1.59 4.25
CA PHE A 51 6.46 2.54 5.35
C PHE A 51 5.49 3.67 5.00
N PHE A 52 5.50 4.09 3.74
CA PHE A 52 4.74 5.20 3.19
C PHE A 52 3.94 4.69 1.99
N TRP A 53 2.89 3.94 2.28
CA TRP A 53 1.92 3.44 1.31
C TRP A 53 1.40 4.48 0.28
N PRO A 54 1.28 5.80 0.56
CA PRO A 54 0.88 6.78 -0.47
C PRO A 54 1.91 6.99 -1.58
N VAL A 55 3.17 6.57 -1.38
CA VAL A 55 4.25 6.72 -2.36
C VAL A 55 3.92 6.00 -3.66
N LEU A 56 3.16 4.90 -3.60
CA LEU A 56 2.70 4.20 -4.79
C LEU A 56 1.80 5.09 -5.67
N LEU A 57 0.85 5.81 -5.07
CA LEU A 57 -0.02 6.73 -5.80
C LEU A 57 0.77 7.88 -6.40
N ILE A 58 1.73 8.42 -5.64
CA ILE A 58 2.60 9.50 -6.10
C ILE A 58 3.41 9.01 -7.31
N LEU A 59 4.01 7.82 -7.24
CA LEU A 59 4.75 7.24 -8.36
C LEU A 59 3.86 6.95 -9.56
N GLU A 60 2.62 6.50 -9.35
CA GLU A 60 1.69 6.24 -10.45
C GLU A 60 1.25 7.54 -11.16
N ILE A 61 1.03 8.63 -10.40
CA ILE A 61 0.69 9.97 -10.92
C ILE A 61 1.91 10.67 -11.51
N SER A 62 3.11 10.42 -10.99
CA SER A 62 4.34 11.04 -11.48
C SER A 62 4.65 10.53 -12.88
N ASP A 63 4.67 11.45 -13.84
CA ASP A 63 5.00 11.17 -15.24
C ASP A 63 6.52 11.27 -15.40
N THR A 64 7.22 10.15 -15.27
CA THR A 64 8.62 10.08 -15.71
C THR A 64 8.68 9.88 -17.21
N TYR A 65 9.67 10.54 -17.81
CA TYR A 65 9.96 10.70 -19.23
C TYR A 65 10.16 9.36 -19.96
N SER A 66 9.10 8.56 -20.15
CA SER A 66 9.11 7.40 -21.05
C SER A 66 7.97 7.53 -22.06
N PRO A 67 8.28 7.76 -23.35
CA PRO A 67 7.28 7.92 -24.41
C PRO A 67 6.50 6.63 -24.72
N ASP A 68 6.89 5.50 -24.15
CA ASP A 68 6.18 4.23 -24.26
C ASP A 68 5.28 4.05 -23.04
N LYS A 69 3.98 4.31 -23.22
CA LYS A 69 2.93 4.05 -22.22
C LYS A 69 2.79 2.55 -21.99
N VAL A 70 3.72 1.96 -21.25
CA VAL A 70 3.67 0.56 -20.83
C VAL A 70 2.53 0.41 -19.83
N ALA A 71 1.52 -0.36 -20.23
CA ALA A 71 0.32 -0.61 -19.43
C ALA A 71 0.69 -1.06 -17.99
N PRO A 72 -0.07 -0.65 -16.97
CA PRO A 72 0.18 -1.07 -15.60
C PRO A 72 0.09 -2.58 -15.47
N ARG A 73 1.01 -3.16 -14.71
CA ARG A 73 1.01 -4.59 -14.39
C ARG A 73 -0.13 -4.88 -13.42
N ARG A 74 -0.68 -6.10 -13.47
CA ARG A 74 -1.77 -6.54 -12.57
C ARG A 74 -1.49 -6.24 -11.08
N ILE A 75 -0.22 -6.28 -10.69
CA ILE A 75 0.20 -6.05 -9.30
C ILE A 75 0.04 -4.59 -8.87
N GLU A 76 0.18 -3.64 -9.80
CA GLU A 76 0.01 -2.20 -9.53
C GLU A 76 -1.47 -1.88 -9.34
N TYR A 77 -2.36 -2.53 -10.10
CA TYR A 77 -3.80 -2.45 -9.89
C TYR A 77 -4.22 -3.03 -8.54
N ILE A 78 -3.67 -4.18 -8.16
CA ILE A 78 -3.95 -4.79 -6.84
C ILE A 78 -3.44 -3.87 -5.73
N GLY A 79 -2.20 -3.37 -5.85
CA GLY A 79 -1.63 -2.43 -4.87
C GLY A 79 -2.47 -1.14 -4.75
N GLY A 80 -2.87 -0.54 -5.86
CA GLY A 80 -3.72 0.65 -5.89
C GLY A 80 -5.10 0.42 -5.28
N ALA A 81 -5.74 -0.73 -5.59
CA ALA A 81 -7.04 -1.09 -5.03
C ALA A 81 -6.96 -1.29 -3.50
N MET A 82 -5.92 -1.95 -3.00
CA MET A 82 -5.69 -2.15 -1.56
C MET A 82 -5.49 -0.81 -0.83
N ILE A 83 -4.74 0.12 -1.43
CA ILE A 83 -4.51 1.47 -0.92
C ILE A 83 -5.81 2.28 -0.86
N LEU A 84 -6.63 2.22 -1.91
CA LEU A 84 -7.93 2.89 -1.94
C LEU A 84 -8.91 2.32 -0.91
N LEU A 85 -8.91 0.99 -0.75
CA LEU A 85 -9.70 0.34 0.31
C LEU A 85 -9.23 0.78 1.69
N TYR A 86 -7.92 0.86 1.92
CA TYR A 86 -7.35 1.33 3.19
C TYR A 86 -7.75 2.79 3.49
N ILE A 87 -7.71 3.69 2.50
CA ILE A 87 -8.23 5.07 2.62
C ILE A 87 -9.72 5.05 2.97
N GLY A 88 -10.51 4.23 2.27
CA GLY A 88 -11.94 4.10 2.52
C GLY A 88 -12.25 3.66 3.96
N VAL A 89 -11.50 2.70 4.48
CA VAL A 89 -11.65 2.20 5.86
C VAL A 89 -11.24 3.27 6.89
N ILE A 90 -10.15 4.01 6.66
CA ILE A 90 -9.75 5.12 7.55
C ILE A 90 -10.79 6.26 7.52
N SER A 91 -11.21 6.66 6.32
CA SER A 91 -12.13 7.80 6.12
C SER A 91 -13.57 7.52 6.58
N SER A 92 -13.99 6.26 6.61
CA SER A 92 -15.31 5.85 7.12
C SER A 92 -15.41 5.90 8.65
N GLY A 93 -14.33 6.25 9.36
CA GLY A 93 -14.37 6.40 10.82
C GLY A 93 -14.51 5.09 11.57
N VAL A 94 -14.29 3.94 10.91
CA VAL A 94 -14.28 2.61 11.56
C VAL A 94 -13.12 2.50 12.57
N PHE A 95 -12.11 3.38 12.45
CA PHE A 95 -11.00 3.55 13.39
C PHE A 95 -11.03 4.92 14.13
N ALA A 96 -12.14 5.66 14.08
CA ALA A 96 -12.31 6.94 14.79
C ALA A 96 -12.99 6.76 16.16
#